data_AF-A0A7V5H3E3-F1
#
_entry.id   AF-A0A7V5H3E3-F1
#
_cell.length_a   1.000
_cell.length_b   1.000
_cell.length_c   1.000
_cell.angle_alpha   90.00
_cell.angle_beta   90.00
_cell.angle_gamma   90.00
#
_symmetry.space_group_name_H-M   'P 1'
#
loop_
_entity.id
_entity.type
_entity.pdbx_description
1 polymer ?
#
loop_
_entity_poly.entity_id
_entity_poly.type
_entity_poly.pdbx_seq_one_letter_code
_entity_poly.pdbx_strand_id
1 'polypeptide(L)'
;MRNFEVIKPFLNFSGLELPAVYRSKIERERYYFANIDGQFVRMPSVTTILQHVMPMESWLIQWIAKWGYERAIEKRNQAAHYGTLFSICVAEFLKKGEFDLEALEVILDGYRYNNKIDFPTDFWEVKLREDLYAISEFFQDYQFDPIFAELPLVSKKYEFAGTIDAVGWLTIGSGMNGKILKRDIVRNKDNEIVENKTRKVLAIIDWKTGKHGFYRSHEAQLHMYKLLVEENFPDIAEKHEIRLYNWAPKEWENEDDAKYTFKDQTESKEALKILNYIALFKVDHKDYEPKIKIINGKLRINQKNGNLRIMPYKEILAQRNNNGNNKEEQSLEPNAIPANDLPEDVLTAIGSIFENLKQKEGEQQ
;
A
#
# COMPACT_ATOMS: atom_id res chain seq x y z
N MET A 1 -10.87 -6.44 22.12
CA MET A 1 -9.41 -6.48 21.87
C MET A 1 -9.05 -7.03 20.48
N ARG A 2 -9.94 -6.93 19.47
CA ARG A 2 -9.76 -7.47 18.11
C ARG A 2 -9.36 -6.41 17.06
N ASN A 3 -8.70 -5.32 17.48
CA ASN A 3 -8.49 -4.15 16.60
C ASN A 3 -7.13 -4.16 15.87
N PHE A 4 -6.39 -5.28 15.93
CA PHE A 4 -5.10 -5.42 15.26
C PHE A 4 -5.25 -6.44 14.15
N GLU A 5 -5.12 -5.97 12.91
CA GLU A 5 -5.05 -6.81 11.72
C GLU A 5 -3.57 -7.11 11.45
N VAL A 6 -3.20 -8.39 11.31
CA VAL A 6 -1.87 -8.73 10.77
C VAL A 6 -1.87 -8.35 9.30
N ILE A 7 -0.92 -7.51 8.89
CA ILE A 7 -0.73 -7.21 7.47
C ILE A 7 0.40 -8.09 6.95
N LYS A 8 0.13 -8.75 5.84
CA LYS A 8 1.14 -9.45 5.04
C LYS A 8 1.31 -8.71 3.73
N PRO A 9 2.49 -8.81 3.08
CA PRO A 9 2.58 -8.36 1.70
C PRO A 9 1.52 -9.07 0.86
N PHE A 10 0.99 -8.37 -0.14
CA PHE A 10 0.11 -8.99 -1.11
C PHE A 10 0.88 -10.01 -1.95
N LEU A 11 2.16 -9.70 -2.23
CA LEU A 11 3.07 -10.51 -3.01
C LEU A 11 4.46 -10.58 -2.37
N ASN A 12 5.05 -11.77 -2.32
CA ASN A 12 6.42 -12.01 -1.88
C ASN A 12 7.07 -13.11 -2.75
N PHE A 13 7.82 -12.72 -3.78
CA PHE A 13 8.60 -13.63 -4.63
C PHE A 13 10.01 -13.91 -4.10
N SER A 14 10.44 -13.22 -3.02
CA SER A 14 11.78 -13.42 -2.45
C SER A 14 11.93 -14.73 -1.69
N GLY A 15 10.81 -15.31 -1.21
CA GLY A 15 10.81 -16.45 -0.29
C GLY A 15 11.27 -16.11 1.14
N LEU A 16 11.57 -14.84 1.44
CA LEU A 16 12.00 -14.39 2.76
C LEU A 16 10.83 -14.40 3.74
N GLU A 17 11.07 -14.87 4.96
CA GLU A 17 10.16 -14.65 6.08
C GLU A 17 10.22 -13.19 6.52
N LEU A 18 9.05 -12.56 6.63
CA LEU A 18 8.92 -11.17 7.04
C LEU A 18 8.44 -11.08 8.48
N PRO A 19 8.88 -10.06 9.24
CA PRO A 19 8.39 -9.84 10.59
C PRO A 19 6.88 -9.58 10.58
N ALA A 20 6.20 -10.06 11.63
CA ALA A 20 4.78 -9.81 11.79
C ALA A 20 4.52 -8.32 12.08
N VAL A 21 3.90 -7.65 11.10
CA VAL A 21 3.44 -6.27 11.23
C VAL A 21 1.93 -6.28 11.39
N TYR A 22 1.43 -5.46 12.30
CA TYR A 22 0.01 -5.31 12.59
C TYR A 22 -0.42 -3.86 12.33
N ARG A 23 -1.69 -3.65 12.00
CA ARG A 23 -2.27 -2.32 11.83
C ARG A 23 -3.56 -2.18 12.62
N SER A 24 -3.76 -0.96 13.13
CA SER A 24 -5.00 -0.54 13.76
C SER A 24 -5.35 0.87 13.31
N LYS A 25 -6.66 1.18 13.26
CA LYS A 25 -7.16 2.54 13.13
C LYS A 25 -7.53 3.07 14.52
N ILE A 26 -6.91 4.17 14.94
CA ILE A 26 -7.17 4.82 16.24
C ILE A 26 -7.56 6.27 15.95
N GLU A 27 -8.74 6.71 16.41
CA GLU A 27 -9.21 8.10 16.28
C GLU A 27 -9.08 8.69 14.85
N ARG A 28 -9.15 7.83 13.81
CA ARG A 28 -9.02 8.09 12.36
C ARG A 28 -7.60 8.03 11.78
N GLU A 29 -6.58 7.80 12.60
CA GLU A 29 -5.20 7.62 12.13
C GLU A 29 -4.84 6.14 11.99
N ARG A 30 -3.96 5.84 11.03
CA ARG A 30 -3.38 4.50 10.85
C ARG A 30 -2.11 4.38 11.68
N TYR A 31 -2.12 3.44 12.62
CA TYR A 31 -0.95 3.06 13.39
C TYR A 31 -0.52 1.64 13.02
N TYR A 32 0.79 1.44 13.02
CA TYR A 32 1.39 0.13 12.89
C TYR A 32 1.90 -0.36 14.23
N PHE A 33 1.99 -1.67 14.36
CA PHE A 33 2.50 -2.34 15.54
C PHE A 33 3.36 -3.51 15.14
N ALA A 34 4.40 -3.77 15.92
CA ALA A 34 5.26 -4.93 15.74
C ALA A 34 5.80 -5.38 17.09
N ASN A 35 6.21 -6.65 17.16
CA ASN A 35 7.00 -7.12 18.28
C ASN A 35 8.47 -6.77 18.03
N ILE A 36 9.02 -5.91 18.89
CA ILE A 36 10.43 -5.52 18.87
C ILE A 36 11.02 -5.91 20.21
N ASP A 37 12.04 -6.77 20.19
CA ASP A 37 12.70 -7.29 21.38
C ASP A 37 11.73 -7.84 22.45
N GLY A 38 10.68 -8.55 22.02
CA GLY A 38 9.65 -9.09 22.91
C GLY A 38 8.59 -8.10 23.40
N GLN A 39 8.61 -6.85 22.91
CA GLN A 39 7.59 -5.84 23.24
C GLN A 39 6.73 -5.48 22.04
N PHE A 40 5.41 -5.50 22.22
CA PHE A 40 4.47 -5.03 21.22
C PHE A 40 4.40 -3.49 21.23
N VAL A 41 5.05 -2.85 20.26
CA VAL A 41 5.24 -1.39 20.20
C VAL A 41 4.36 -0.74 19.15
N ARG A 42 3.95 0.51 19.41
CA ARG A 42 3.22 1.37 18.46
C ARG A 42 4.20 2.18 17.64
N MET A 43 3.98 2.23 16.33
CA MET A 43 4.79 2.98 15.37
C MET A 43 3.89 3.91 14.54
N PRO A 44 4.24 5.21 14.40
CA PRO A 44 3.57 6.09 13.45
C PRO A 44 3.83 5.62 12.01
N SER A 45 2.88 5.86 11.12
CA SER A 45 3.09 5.58 9.70
C SER A 45 3.94 6.66 9.02
N VAL A 46 4.63 6.33 7.94
CA VAL A 46 5.31 7.30 7.06
C VAL A 46 4.37 8.46 6.69
N THR A 47 3.15 8.15 6.24
CA THR A 47 2.17 9.18 5.87
C THR A 47 1.73 10.05 7.07
N THR A 48 1.62 9.46 8.27
CA THR A 48 1.29 10.19 9.50
C THR A 48 2.39 11.19 9.84
N ILE A 49 3.66 10.77 9.79
CA ILE A 49 4.81 11.65 10.07
C ILE A 49 4.79 12.83 9.10
N LEU A 50 4.77 12.56 7.80
CA LEU A 50 4.85 13.60 6.77
C LEU A 50 3.67 14.57 6.83
N GLN A 51 2.45 14.08 7.12
CA GLN A 51 1.27 14.93 7.26
C GLN A 51 1.40 15.94 8.41
N HIS A 52 2.11 15.61 9.49
CA HIS A 52 2.26 16.49 10.64
C HIS A 52 3.39 17.51 10.47
N VAL A 53 4.49 17.11 9.83
CA VAL A 53 5.72 17.93 9.80
C VAL A 53 5.92 18.70 8.50
N MET A 54 5.26 18.30 7.41
CA MET A 54 5.36 18.99 6.13
C MET A 54 4.24 20.04 5.99
N PRO A 55 4.56 21.23 5.45
CA PRO A 55 3.53 22.19 5.10
C PRO A 55 2.60 21.61 4.03
N MET A 56 1.32 21.96 4.13
CA MET A 56 0.35 21.61 3.10
C MET A 56 0.68 22.32 1.78
N GLU A 57 0.62 21.59 0.68
CA GLU A 57 0.86 22.15 -0.65
C GLU A 57 -0.21 23.19 -1.03
N SER A 58 0.20 24.29 -1.68
CA SER A 58 -0.69 25.42 -1.99
C SER A 58 -1.92 25.02 -2.81
N TRP A 59 -1.76 24.10 -3.77
CA TRP A 59 -2.88 23.61 -4.59
C TRP A 59 -3.90 22.86 -3.73
N LEU A 60 -3.48 22.12 -2.70
CA LEU A 60 -4.36 21.37 -1.82
C LEU A 60 -5.14 22.32 -0.91
N ILE A 61 -4.50 23.40 -0.45
CA ILE A 61 -5.18 24.49 0.28
C ILE A 61 -6.27 25.11 -0.61
N GLN A 62 -5.94 25.46 -1.85
CA GLN A 62 -6.92 26.00 -2.81
C GLN A 62 -8.05 25.00 -3.10
N TRP A 63 -7.74 23.72 -3.22
CA TRP A 63 -8.72 22.67 -3.45
C TRP A 63 -9.68 22.50 -2.25
N ILE A 64 -9.16 22.51 -1.02
CA ILE A 64 -9.97 22.48 0.20
C ILE A 64 -10.86 23.73 0.27
N ALA A 65 -10.31 24.91 -0.03
CA ALA A 65 -11.08 26.16 -0.07
C ALA A 65 -12.20 26.12 -1.11
N LYS A 66 -11.93 25.57 -2.30
CA LYS A 66 -12.93 25.42 -3.38
C LYS A 66 -14.11 24.55 -2.99
N TRP A 67 -13.86 23.44 -2.30
CA TRP A 67 -14.91 22.48 -1.96
C TRP A 67 -15.56 22.72 -0.60
N GLY A 68 -14.89 23.46 0.28
CA GLY A 68 -15.22 23.48 1.70
C GLY A 68 -14.68 22.24 2.42
N TYR A 69 -14.44 22.37 3.72
CA TYR A 69 -13.71 21.39 4.53
C TYR A 69 -14.35 19.99 4.52
N GLU A 70 -15.66 19.89 4.76
CA GLU A 70 -16.36 18.60 4.86
C GLU A 70 -16.37 17.86 3.52
N ARG A 71 -16.74 18.55 2.43
CA ARG A 71 -16.76 17.99 1.09
C ARG A 71 -15.37 17.61 0.58
N ALA A 72 -14.35 18.37 0.97
CA ALA A 72 -12.95 18.04 0.68
C ALA A 72 -12.53 16.73 1.37
N ILE A 73 -12.96 16.50 2.62
CA ILE A 73 -12.71 15.24 3.33
C ILE A 73 -13.40 14.07 2.64
N GLU A 74 -14.66 14.22 2.25
CA GLU A 74 -15.40 13.18 1.52
C GLU A 74 -14.67 12.81 0.23
N LYS A 75 -14.35 13.79 -0.61
CA LYS A 75 -13.63 13.57 -1.88
C LYS A 75 -12.26 12.92 -1.66
N ARG A 76 -11.53 13.31 -0.62
CA ARG A 76 -10.26 12.68 -0.24
C ARG A 76 -10.46 11.21 0.13
N ASN A 77 -11.51 10.90 0.90
CA ASN A 77 -11.82 9.52 1.29
C ASN A 77 -12.22 8.67 0.08
N GLN A 78 -13.00 9.24 -0.86
CA GLN A 78 -13.34 8.59 -2.13
C GLN A 78 -12.09 8.27 -2.95
N ALA A 79 -11.18 9.24 -3.10
CA ALA A 79 -9.90 9.05 -3.80
C ALA A 79 -9.01 8.01 -3.10
N ALA A 80 -9.02 7.94 -1.77
CA ALA A 80 -8.29 6.93 -1.02
C ALA A 80 -8.84 5.50 -1.26
N HIS A 81 -10.17 5.35 -1.35
CA HIS A 81 -10.77 4.06 -1.72
C HIS A 81 -10.42 3.65 -3.15
N TYR A 82 -10.46 4.60 -4.09
CA TYR A 82 -10.03 4.33 -5.47
C TYR A 82 -8.57 3.90 -5.54
N GLY A 83 -7.67 4.63 -4.88
CA GLY A 83 -6.24 4.30 -4.83
C GLY A 83 -5.99 2.92 -4.22
N THR A 84 -6.72 2.55 -3.18
CA THR A 84 -6.61 1.21 -2.57
C THR A 84 -7.05 0.11 -3.53
N LEU A 85 -8.17 0.29 -4.25
CA LEU A 85 -8.63 -0.66 -5.25
C LEU A 85 -7.63 -0.80 -6.40
N PHE A 86 -7.11 0.33 -6.89
CA PHE A 86 -6.06 0.33 -7.92
C PHE A 86 -4.83 -0.46 -7.48
N SER A 87 -4.29 -0.22 -6.27
CA SER A 87 -3.13 -0.97 -5.76
C SER A 87 -3.41 -2.47 -5.65
N ILE A 88 -4.61 -2.88 -5.24
CA ILE A 88 -5.02 -4.29 -5.21
C ILE A 88 -4.98 -4.90 -6.62
N CYS A 89 -5.54 -4.21 -7.62
CA CYS A 89 -5.52 -4.68 -9.01
C CYS A 89 -4.09 -4.78 -9.56
N VAL A 90 -3.23 -3.78 -9.30
CA VAL A 90 -1.83 -3.82 -9.72
C VAL A 90 -1.08 -4.97 -9.05
N ALA A 91 -1.29 -5.20 -7.75
CA ALA A 91 -0.65 -6.28 -7.03
C ALA A 91 -1.09 -7.66 -7.56
N GLU A 92 -2.35 -7.81 -7.95
CA GLU A 92 -2.87 -9.03 -8.58
C GLU A 92 -2.28 -9.22 -9.99
N PHE A 93 -2.15 -8.14 -10.77
CA PHE A 93 -1.50 -8.18 -12.08
C PHE A 93 -0.03 -8.61 -11.95
N LEU A 94 0.73 -7.99 -11.05
CA LEU A 94 2.13 -8.37 -10.78
C LEU A 94 2.28 -9.83 -10.35
N LYS A 95 1.31 -10.35 -9.59
CA LYS A 95 1.32 -11.73 -9.10
C LYS A 95 1.05 -12.75 -10.21
N LYS A 96 0.10 -12.48 -11.09
CA LYS A 96 -0.34 -13.40 -12.15
C LYS A 96 0.45 -13.25 -13.45
N GLY A 97 1.04 -12.09 -13.68
CA GLY A 97 1.63 -11.71 -14.97
C GLY A 97 0.60 -11.27 -16.03
N GLU A 98 -0.69 -11.37 -15.71
CA GLU A 98 -1.81 -10.96 -16.55
C GLU A 98 -2.96 -10.39 -15.71
N PHE A 99 -3.85 -9.63 -16.33
CA PHE A 99 -5.05 -9.10 -15.69
C PHE A 99 -6.20 -9.06 -16.69
N ASP A 100 -7.32 -9.71 -16.37
CA ASP A 100 -8.53 -9.68 -17.18
C ASP A 100 -9.34 -8.41 -16.89
N LEU A 101 -9.42 -7.52 -17.87
CA LEU A 101 -10.18 -6.27 -17.75
C LEU A 101 -11.70 -6.51 -17.68
N GLU A 102 -12.20 -7.62 -18.20
CA GLU A 102 -13.64 -7.95 -18.13
C GLU A 102 -14.07 -8.37 -16.73
N ALA A 103 -13.12 -8.77 -15.87
CA ALA A 103 -13.39 -9.06 -14.47
C ALA A 103 -13.59 -7.80 -13.60
N LEU A 104 -13.34 -6.59 -14.13
CA LEU A 104 -13.35 -5.35 -13.33
C LEU A 104 -14.71 -5.02 -12.74
N GLU A 105 -15.80 -5.29 -13.45
CA GLU A 105 -17.16 -5.05 -12.93
C GLU A 105 -17.38 -5.86 -11.65
N VAL A 106 -17.08 -7.15 -11.68
CA VAL A 106 -17.21 -8.07 -10.54
C VAL A 106 -16.28 -7.68 -9.39
N ILE A 107 -15.02 -7.33 -9.70
CA ILE A 107 -14.03 -6.87 -8.70
C ILE A 107 -14.52 -5.59 -8.01
N LEU A 108 -15.04 -4.63 -8.78
CA LEU A 108 -15.53 -3.36 -8.28
C LEU A 108 -16.75 -3.55 -7.38
N ASP A 109 -17.69 -4.40 -7.76
CA ASP A 109 -18.87 -4.70 -6.95
C ASP A 109 -18.53 -5.42 -5.64
N GLY A 110 -17.62 -6.40 -5.70
CA GLY A 110 -17.08 -7.04 -4.50
C GLY A 110 -16.40 -6.03 -3.57
N TYR A 111 -15.61 -5.10 -4.13
CA TYR A 111 -14.95 -4.06 -3.36
C TYR A 111 -15.93 -3.08 -2.73
N ARG A 112 -16.96 -2.63 -3.47
CA ARG A 112 -18.04 -1.75 -2.97
C ARG A 112 -18.77 -2.39 -1.80
N TYR A 113 -19.17 -3.65 -1.94
CA TYR A 113 -19.88 -4.40 -0.91
C TYR A 113 -19.03 -4.54 0.36
N ASN A 114 -17.78 -5.01 0.23
CA ASN A 114 -16.90 -5.26 1.36
C ASN A 114 -16.51 -3.98 2.12
N ASN A 115 -16.37 -2.86 1.41
CA ASN A 115 -15.99 -1.57 2.00
C ASN A 115 -17.19 -0.69 2.36
N LYS A 116 -18.42 -1.15 2.12
CA LYS A 116 -19.67 -0.40 2.38
C LYS A 116 -19.65 0.98 1.71
N ILE A 117 -19.23 1.03 0.45
CA ILE A 117 -19.18 2.27 -0.32
C ILE A 117 -20.60 2.75 -0.60
N ASP A 118 -20.93 3.94 -0.12
CA ASP A 118 -22.25 4.57 -0.21
C ASP A 118 -22.26 5.84 -1.10
N PHE A 119 -21.17 6.09 -1.84
CA PHE A 119 -21.01 7.22 -2.73
C PHE A 119 -20.90 6.79 -4.21
N PRO A 120 -21.16 7.70 -5.17
CA PRO A 120 -21.08 7.38 -6.60
C PRO A 120 -19.69 6.94 -7.04
N THR A 121 -19.64 5.89 -7.86
CA THR A 121 -18.39 5.30 -8.39
C THR A 121 -18.52 4.96 -9.88
N ASP A 122 -19.43 5.63 -10.59
CA ASP A 122 -19.86 5.28 -11.96
C ASP A 122 -18.69 5.25 -12.95
N PHE A 123 -17.71 6.14 -12.78
CA PHE A 123 -16.55 6.25 -13.65
C PHE A 123 -15.36 5.37 -13.24
N TRP A 124 -15.46 4.63 -12.13
CA TRP A 124 -14.29 3.91 -11.59
C TRP A 124 -13.85 2.78 -12.51
N GLU A 125 -14.78 2.06 -13.13
CA GLU A 125 -14.44 0.95 -14.02
C GLU A 125 -13.64 1.44 -15.23
N VAL A 126 -14.17 2.41 -15.98
CA VAL A 126 -13.50 2.99 -17.15
C VAL A 126 -12.12 3.54 -16.75
N LYS A 127 -12.05 4.29 -15.65
CA LYS A 127 -10.79 4.84 -15.16
C LYS A 127 -9.80 3.74 -14.76
N LEU A 128 -10.25 2.66 -14.12
CA LEU A 128 -9.38 1.53 -13.79
C LEU A 128 -8.87 0.81 -15.03
N ARG A 129 -9.70 0.65 -16.08
CA ARG A 129 -9.26 0.09 -17.36
C ARG A 129 -8.13 0.92 -17.96
N GLU A 130 -8.28 2.25 -18.00
CA GLU A 130 -7.23 3.16 -18.49
C GLU A 130 -5.97 3.12 -17.62
N ASP A 131 -6.12 3.19 -16.30
CA ASP A 131 -4.99 3.23 -15.37
C ASP A 131 -4.21 1.89 -15.37
N LEU A 132 -4.90 0.74 -15.50
CA LEU A 132 -4.28 -0.58 -15.63
C LEU A 132 -3.62 -0.79 -17.00
N TYR A 133 -4.20 -0.24 -18.07
CA TYR A 133 -3.55 -0.22 -19.38
C TYR A 133 -2.24 0.58 -19.33
N ALA A 134 -2.23 1.74 -18.68
CA ALA A 134 -1.02 2.53 -18.46
C ALA A 134 0.05 1.78 -17.65
N ILE A 135 -0.37 0.96 -16.67
CA ILE A 135 0.53 0.08 -15.92
C ILE A 135 1.17 -0.97 -16.84
N SER A 136 0.39 -1.56 -17.76
CA SER A 136 0.90 -2.55 -18.70
C SER A 136 1.99 -1.98 -19.62
N GLU A 137 1.82 -0.74 -20.09
CA GLU A 137 2.87 -0.06 -20.86
C GLU A 137 4.12 0.20 -20.03
N PHE A 138 3.97 0.59 -18.76
CA PHE A 138 5.10 0.75 -17.86
C PHE A 138 5.90 -0.55 -17.71
N PHE A 139 5.23 -1.70 -17.58
CA PHE A 139 5.91 -3.00 -17.50
C PHE A 139 6.67 -3.34 -18.78
N GLN A 140 6.15 -2.97 -19.95
CA GLN A 140 6.83 -3.14 -21.23
C GLN A 140 8.05 -2.22 -21.36
N ASP A 141 7.90 -0.95 -20.98
CA ASP A 141 8.93 0.07 -21.13
C ASP A 141 10.17 -0.18 -20.24
N TYR A 142 9.96 -0.74 -19.04
CA TYR A 142 11.02 -0.87 -18.03
C TYR A 142 11.32 -2.32 -17.59
N GLN A 143 10.58 -3.31 -18.11
CA GLN A 143 10.73 -4.73 -17.78
C GLN A 143 10.82 -4.94 -16.26
N PHE A 144 9.82 -4.43 -15.55
CA PHE A 144 9.77 -4.51 -14.09
C PHE A 144 9.53 -5.95 -13.65
N ASP A 145 10.44 -6.45 -12.82
CA ASP A 145 10.42 -7.80 -12.26
C ASP A 145 10.16 -7.70 -10.75
N PRO A 146 8.90 -7.92 -10.30
CA PRO A 146 8.49 -7.65 -8.94
C PRO A 146 9.15 -8.61 -7.94
N ILE A 147 9.50 -8.11 -6.76
CA ILE A 147 9.92 -8.92 -5.61
C ILE A 147 8.82 -8.89 -4.54
N PHE A 148 8.28 -7.70 -4.26
CA PHE A 148 7.21 -7.49 -3.30
C PHE A 148 6.15 -6.52 -3.83
N ALA A 149 4.90 -6.73 -3.40
CA ALA A 149 3.81 -5.76 -3.54
C ALA A 149 3.08 -5.58 -2.21
N GLU A 150 2.72 -4.34 -1.87
CA GLU A 150 2.09 -3.96 -0.61
C GLU A 150 2.90 -4.41 0.63
N LEU A 151 4.21 -4.19 0.61
CA LEU A 151 5.16 -4.68 1.62
C LEU A 151 5.11 -3.88 2.93
N PRO A 152 4.56 -4.42 4.04
CA PRO A 152 4.58 -3.74 5.33
C PRO A 152 5.96 -3.92 5.99
N LEU A 153 6.60 -2.82 6.38
CA LEU A 153 7.88 -2.84 7.11
C LEU A 153 7.84 -1.90 8.31
N VAL A 154 8.68 -2.20 9.29
CA VAL A 154 8.92 -1.37 10.47
C VAL A 154 10.40 -1.03 10.58
N SER A 155 10.71 0.14 11.10
CA SER A 155 12.05 0.57 11.46
C SER A 155 12.14 0.66 12.98
N LYS A 156 12.97 -0.20 13.58
CA LYS A 156 13.34 -0.12 15.00
C LYS A 156 14.25 1.08 15.22
N LYS A 157 15.21 1.29 14.31
CA LYS A 157 16.22 2.35 14.40
C LYS A 157 15.60 3.75 14.39
N TYR A 158 14.63 3.98 13.52
CA TYR A 158 14.01 5.29 13.31
C TYR A 158 12.62 5.41 13.94
N GLU A 159 12.04 4.30 14.42
CA GLU A 159 10.75 4.22 15.14
C GLU A 159 9.55 4.68 14.30
N PHE A 160 9.44 4.18 13.06
CA PHE A 160 8.27 4.35 12.21
C PHE A 160 7.99 3.11 11.36
N ALA A 161 6.86 3.08 10.67
CA ALA A 161 6.49 1.99 9.79
C ALA A 161 5.79 2.48 8.51
N GLY A 162 5.69 1.60 7.52
CA GLY A 162 5.02 1.91 6.25
C GLY A 162 4.64 0.66 5.48
N THR A 163 3.80 0.84 4.46
CA THR A 163 3.51 -0.19 3.46
C THR A 163 3.99 0.34 2.12
N ILE A 164 4.95 -0.36 1.53
CA ILE A 164 5.58 0.01 0.26
C ILE A 164 4.80 -0.64 -0.87
N ASP A 165 4.35 0.16 -1.85
CA ASP A 165 3.46 -0.34 -2.88
C ASP A 165 4.12 -1.41 -3.75
N ALA A 166 5.35 -1.18 -4.23
CA ALA A 166 6.13 -2.18 -4.95
C ALA A 166 7.64 -2.05 -4.73
N VAL A 167 8.31 -3.21 -4.66
CA VAL A 167 9.77 -3.33 -4.70
C VAL A 167 10.11 -4.40 -5.74
N GLY A 168 11.03 -4.12 -6.66
CA GLY A 168 11.41 -5.07 -7.70
C GLY A 168 12.62 -4.63 -8.50
N TRP A 169 13.07 -5.49 -9.42
CA TRP A 169 14.14 -5.14 -10.35
C TRP A 169 13.58 -4.35 -11.53
N LEU A 170 14.23 -3.22 -11.84
CA LEU A 170 13.90 -2.40 -13.01
C LEU A 170 15.06 -2.44 -13.99
N THR A 171 14.76 -2.64 -15.27
CA THR A 171 15.76 -2.51 -16.33
C THR A 171 15.75 -1.07 -16.83
N ILE A 172 16.87 -0.37 -16.66
CA ILE A 172 16.99 1.03 -17.04
C ILE A 172 18.04 1.23 -18.13
N GLY A 173 17.78 2.18 -19.02
CA GLY A 173 18.68 2.66 -20.05
C GLY A 173 19.30 4.02 -19.71
N SER A 174 19.78 4.70 -20.74
CA SER A 174 20.46 5.98 -20.64
C SER A 174 19.54 7.19 -20.81
N GLY A 175 18.24 6.97 -21.00
CA GLY A 175 17.23 8.02 -21.12
C GLY A 175 16.87 8.66 -19.78
N MET A 176 16.11 9.76 -19.86
CA MET A 176 15.56 10.42 -18.68
C MET A 176 14.72 9.45 -17.85
N ASN A 177 14.84 9.51 -16.52
CA ASN A 177 14.21 8.59 -15.57
C ASN A 177 14.54 7.10 -15.81
N GLY A 178 15.64 6.81 -16.51
CA GLY A 178 16.06 5.44 -16.83
C GLY A 178 15.35 4.85 -18.04
N LYS A 179 14.62 5.64 -18.85
CA LYS A 179 13.95 5.14 -20.06
C LYS A 179 14.96 4.45 -21.00
N ILE A 180 14.60 3.27 -21.49
CA ILE A 180 15.39 2.54 -22.48
C ILE A 180 15.24 3.22 -23.84
N LEU A 181 16.35 3.67 -24.41
CA LEU A 181 16.41 4.29 -25.73
C LEU A 181 16.84 3.26 -26.79
N LYS A 182 16.50 3.50 -28.06
CA LYS A 182 16.95 2.64 -29.17
C LYS A 182 18.48 2.46 -29.22
N ARG A 183 19.24 3.45 -28.74
CA ARG A 183 20.71 3.40 -28.66
C ARG A 183 21.23 2.50 -27.53
N ASP A 184 20.40 2.13 -26.57
CA ASP A 184 20.78 1.29 -25.44
C ASP A 184 20.75 -0.19 -25.80
N ILE A 185 19.95 -0.57 -26.81
CA ILE A 185 19.87 -1.94 -27.32
C ILE A 185 20.09 -1.91 -28.83
N VAL A 186 21.30 -2.28 -29.26
CA VAL A 186 21.66 -2.36 -30.68
C VAL A 186 21.42 -3.78 -31.16
N ARG A 187 20.69 -3.92 -32.27
CA ARG A 187 20.43 -5.20 -32.94
C ARG A 187 21.07 -5.25 -34.32
N ASN A 188 21.52 -6.43 -34.74
CA ASN A 188 22.01 -6.66 -36.10
C ASN A 188 20.84 -6.80 -37.10
N LYS A 189 21.16 -7.10 -38.37
CA LYS A 189 20.16 -7.29 -39.44
C LYS A 189 19.24 -8.51 -39.20
N ASP A 190 19.70 -9.48 -38.42
CA ASP A 190 18.97 -10.69 -38.04
C ASP A 190 18.17 -10.50 -36.74
N ASN A 191 18.07 -9.25 -36.24
CA ASN A 191 17.36 -8.84 -35.04
C ASN A 191 17.96 -9.41 -33.72
N GLU A 192 19.19 -9.88 -33.74
CA GLU A 192 19.92 -10.34 -32.56
C GLU A 192 20.54 -9.15 -31.83
N ILE A 193 20.52 -9.16 -30.49
CA ILE A 193 21.13 -8.11 -29.67
C ILE A 193 22.66 -8.25 -29.75
N VAL A 194 23.31 -7.26 -30.34
CA VAL A 194 24.78 -7.18 -30.46
C VAL A 194 25.40 -6.26 -29.41
N GLU A 195 24.63 -5.33 -28.86
CA GLU A 195 25.05 -4.47 -27.76
C GLU A 195 23.87 -4.18 -26.85
N ASN A 196 24.04 -4.36 -25.54
CA ASN A 196 23.05 -4.01 -24.53
C ASN A 196 23.70 -3.18 -23.42
N LYS A 197 23.33 -1.89 -23.35
CA LYS A 197 23.79 -0.91 -22.37
C LYS A 197 22.80 -0.72 -21.23
N THR A 198 21.71 -1.49 -21.18
CA THR A 198 20.79 -1.44 -20.05
C THR A 198 21.42 -2.06 -18.81
N ARG A 199 20.90 -1.69 -17.65
CA ARG A 199 21.34 -2.23 -16.36
C ARG A 199 20.14 -2.45 -15.45
N LYS A 200 20.24 -3.45 -14.57
CA LYS A 200 19.23 -3.69 -13.54
C LYS A 200 19.53 -2.87 -12.27
N VAL A 201 18.49 -2.30 -11.69
CA VAL A 201 18.51 -1.59 -10.40
C VAL A 201 17.40 -2.10 -9.51
N LEU A 202 17.56 -2.02 -8.18
CA LEU A 202 16.46 -2.28 -7.27
C LEU A 202 15.60 -1.02 -7.22
N ALA A 203 14.33 -1.13 -7.61
CA ALA A 203 13.40 -0.03 -7.59
C ALA A 203 12.42 -0.15 -6.41
N ILE A 204 12.25 0.95 -5.69
CA ILE A 204 11.11 1.18 -4.80
C ILE A 204 10.15 2.09 -5.55
N ILE A 205 8.93 1.62 -5.79
CA ILE A 205 7.91 2.35 -6.56
C ILE A 205 6.71 2.64 -5.67
N ASP A 206 6.26 3.89 -5.72
CA ASP A 206 5.05 4.38 -5.05
C ASP A 206 4.03 4.79 -6.11
N TRP A 207 2.91 4.07 -6.15
CA TRP A 207 1.86 4.21 -7.15
C TRP A 207 0.92 5.35 -6.73
N LYS A 208 0.74 6.33 -7.62
CA LYS A 208 -0.23 7.40 -7.43
C LYS A 208 -1.32 7.29 -8.49
N THR A 209 -2.56 7.58 -8.10
CA THR A 209 -3.73 7.59 -9.00
C THR A 209 -4.21 8.99 -9.35
N GLY A 210 -3.58 10.02 -8.76
CA GLY A 210 -3.86 11.43 -9.03
C GLY A 210 -3.06 11.93 -10.24
N LYS A 211 -3.72 12.67 -11.13
CA LYS A 211 -3.13 13.19 -12.38
C LYS A 211 -2.47 14.58 -12.24
N HIS A 212 -2.41 15.11 -11.02
CA HIS A 212 -1.93 16.47 -10.71
C HIS A 212 -0.41 16.57 -10.43
N GLY A 213 0.35 15.54 -10.79
CA GLY A 213 1.80 15.47 -10.61
C GLY A 213 2.24 14.95 -9.24
N PHE A 214 3.55 15.00 -9.01
CA PHE A 214 4.17 14.52 -7.78
C PHE A 214 4.55 15.69 -6.86
N TYR A 215 4.18 15.58 -5.58
CA TYR A 215 4.46 16.58 -4.56
C TYR A 215 5.68 16.21 -3.73
N ARG A 216 6.21 17.19 -2.98
CA ARG A 216 7.39 16.97 -2.12
C ARG A 216 7.15 15.86 -1.09
N SER A 217 5.91 15.70 -0.62
CA SER A 217 5.53 14.61 0.28
C SER A 217 5.64 13.22 -0.36
N HIS A 218 5.42 13.10 -1.67
CA HIS A 218 5.59 11.82 -2.40
C HIS A 218 7.08 11.45 -2.50
N GLU A 219 7.94 12.45 -2.75
CA GLU A 219 9.39 12.26 -2.77
C GLU A 219 9.90 11.87 -1.38
N ALA A 220 9.44 12.57 -0.35
CA ALA A 220 9.79 12.28 1.04
C ALA A 220 9.32 10.88 1.49
N GLN A 221 8.13 10.47 1.07
CA GLN A 221 7.58 9.14 1.35
C GLN A 221 8.50 8.04 0.82
N LEU A 222 8.96 8.15 -0.42
CA LEU A 222 9.90 7.20 -1.03
C LEU A 222 11.23 7.11 -0.28
N HIS A 223 11.79 8.24 0.16
CA HIS A 223 13.04 8.21 0.93
C HIS A 223 12.86 7.59 2.33
N MET A 224 11.68 7.77 2.96
CA MET A 224 11.38 7.04 4.20
C MET A 224 11.21 5.54 3.95
N TYR A 225 10.63 5.14 2.82
CA TYR A 225 10.56 3.74 2.41
C TYR A 225 11.94 3.13 2.12
N LYS A 226 12.86 3.91 1.55
CA LYS A 226 14.27 3.50 1.41
C LYS A 226 14.89 3.13 2.74
N LEU A 227 14.71 3.94 3.79
CA LEU A 227 15.20 3.62 5.14
C LEU A 227 14.61 2.31 5.70
N LEU A 228 13.33 2.03 5.41
CA LEU A 228 12.70 0.76 5.80
C LEU A 228 13.35 -0.43 5.09
N VAL A 229 13.57 -0.32 3.77
CA VAL A 229 14.21 -1.39 2.98
C VAL A 229 15.65 -1.60 3.41
N GLU A 230 16.43 -0.53 3.61
CA GLU A 230 17.82 -0.60 4.06
C GLU A 230 17.96 -1.27 5.43
N GLU A 231 17.05 -1.01 6.37
CA GLU A 231 17.09 -1.61 7.70
C GLU A 231 16.63 -3.08 7.71
N ASN A 232 15.60 -3.41 6.91
CA ASN A 232 15.04 -4.77 6.90
C ASN A 232 15.78 -5.72 5.94
N PHE A 233 16.49 -5.19 4.94
CA PHE A 233 17.22 -5.97 3.94
C PHE A 233 18.62 -5.40 3.68
N PRO A 234 19.50 -5.33 4.70
CA PRO A 234 20.82 -4.73 4.58
C PRO A 234 21.67 -5.39 3.48
N ASP A 235 21.62 -6.72 3.37
CA ASP A 235 22.38 -7.45 2.34
C ASP A 235 21.99 -7.07 0.91
N ILE A 236 20.70 -6.78 0.67
CA ILE A 236 20.21 -6.35 -0.65
C ILE A 236 20.62 -4.88 -0.88
N ALA A 237 20.44 -4.03 0.13
CA ALA A 237 20.74 -2.61 0.04
C ALA A 237 22.23 -2.31 -0.13
N GLU A 238 23.12 -3.12 0.45
CA GLU A 238 24.56 -2.96 0.30
C GLU A 238 25.07 -3.42 -1.08
N LYS A 239 24.45 -4.45 -1.66
CA LYS A 239 24.89 -5.03 -2.94
C LYS A 239 24.33 -4.32 -4.16
N HIS A 240 23.21 -3.62 -4.02
CA HIS A 240 22.46 -3.11 -5.14
C HIS A 240 22.10 -1.64 -4.98
N GLU A 241 22.18 -0.92 -6.10
CA GLU A 241 21.69 0.46 -6.15
C GLU A 241 20.16 0.48 -6.01
N ILE A 242 19.69 1.17 -4.97
CA ILE A 242 18.26 1.43 -4.75
C ILE A 242 17.87 2.75 -5.42
N ARG A 243 16.97 2.66 -6.40
CA ARG A 243 16.34 3.77 -7.10
C ARG A 243 14.90 3.96 -6.63
N LEU A 244 14.47 5.21 -6.55
CA LEU A 244 13.17 5.60 -6.00
C LEU A 244 12.32 6.22 -7.09
N TYR A 245 11.11 5.71 -7.29
CA TYR A 245 10.24 6.18 -8.36
C TYR A 245 8.83 6.48 -7.89
N ASN A 246 8.31 7.61 -8.32
CA ASN A 246 6.86 7.81 -8.33
C ASN A 246 6.33 7.48 -9.73
N TRP A 247 5.19 6.81 -9.77
CA TRP A 247 4.44 6.52 -10.98
C TRP A 247 3.01 7.05 -10.85
N ALA A 248 2.45 7.59 -11.93
CA ALA A 248 1.05 8.00 -11.99
C ALA A 248 0.48 7.89 -13.41
N PRO A 249 -0.81 7.55 -13.58
CA PRO A 249 -1.45 7.58 -14.89
C PRO A 249 -1.63 9.02 -15.37
N LYS A 250 -1.75 9.21 -16.69
CA LYS A 250 -2.05 10.49 -17.33
C LYS A 250 -3.45 10.48 -17.94
N GLU A 251 -3.92 11.67 -18.31
CA GLU A 251 -4.98 11.80 -19.30
C GLU A 251 -4.36 11.68 -20.69
N TRP A 252 -5.06 10.97 -21.56
CA TRP A 252 -4.66 10.71 -22.94
C TRP A 252 -5.92 10.58 -23.80
N GLU A 253 -5.85 11.05 -25.03
CA GLU A 253 -6.95 11.01 -26.00
C GLU A 253 -6.61 10.11 -27.19
N ASN A 254 -5.31 10.01 -27.51
CA ASN A 254 -4.79 9.27 -28.66
C ASN A 254 -3.91 8.09 -28.22
N GLU A 255 -3.74 7.13 -29.12
CA GLU A 255 -2.89 5.95 -28.91
C GLU A 255 -1.42 6.33 -28.66
N ASP A 256 -0.92 7.39 -29.31
CA ASP A 256 0.48 7.84 -29.16
C ASP A 256 0.75 8.69 -27.89
N ASP A 257 -0.30 9.10 -27.18
CA ASP A 257 -0.15 9.94 -25.99
C ASP A 257 0.52 9.17 -24.85
N ALA A 258 1.37 9.83 -24.08
CA ALA A 258 2.00 9.20 -22.91
C ALA A 258 0.92 8.79 -21.88
N LYS A 259 0.79 7.49 -21.61
CA LYS A 259 -0.24 6.96 -20.71
C LYS A 259 0.06 7.18 -19.23
N TYR A 260 1.33 7.44 -18.89
CA TYR A 260 1.76 7.64 -17.50
C TYR A 260 2.88 8.66 -17.35
N THR A 261 3.11 9.08 -16.11
CA THR A 261 4.28 9.83 -15.63
C THR A 261 5.10 8.90 -14.76
N PHE A 262 6.39 8.81 -15.03
CA PHE A 262 7.34 8.08 -14.19
C PHE A 262 8.53 8.98 -13.93
N LYS A 263 8.84 9.19 -12.65
CA LYS A 263 9.87 10.15 -12.22
C LYS A 263 10.82 9.51 -11.24
N ASP A 264 12.12 9.58 -11.56
CA ASP A 264 13.20 9.20 -10.64
C ASP A 264 13.34 10.28 -9.57
N GLN A 265 13.20 9.88 -8.31
CA GLN A 265 13.30 10.74 -7.13
C GLN A 265 14.54 10.43 -6.29
N THR A 266 15.42 9.55 -6.76
CA THR A 266 16.58 9.06 -6.00
C THR A 266 17.49 10.20 -5.51
N GLU A 267 17.64 11.24 -6.32
CA GLU A 267 18.47 12.41 -6.04
C GLU A 267 17.65 13.63 -5.59
N SER A 268 16.42 13.43 -5.09
CA SER A 268 15.60 14.54 -4.59
C SER A 268 16.26 15.22 -3.38
N LYS A 269 16.13 16.54 -3.30
CA LYS A 269 16.56 17.33 -2.13
C LYS A 269 15.80 16.97 -0.85
N GLU A 270 14.65 16.28 -0.96
CA GLU A 270 13.92 15.80 0.21
C GLU A 270 14.69 14.70 0.97
N ALA A 271 15.59 13.96 0.32
CA ALA A 271 16.48 12.99 0.96
C ALA A 271 17.22 13.59 2.18
N LEU A 272 17.69 14.83 2.03
CA LEU A 272 18.48 15.56 3.04
C LEU A 272 17.64 15.99 4.27
N LYS A 273 16.30 15.87 4.18
CA LYS A 273 15.37 16.38 5.21
C LYS A 273 14.71 15.28 6.01
N ILE A 274 14.78 14.02 5.58
CA ILE A 274 14.03 12.91 6.17
C ILE A 274 14.28 12.74 7.66
N LEU A 275 15.54 12.73 8.09
CA LEU A 275 15.87 12.59 9.52
C LEU A 275 15.36 13.76 10.35
N ASN A 276 15.32 14.97 9.78
CA ASN A 276 14.75 16.15 10.44
C ASN A 276 13.22 16.04 10.57
N TYR A 277 12.53 15.54 9.54
CA TYR A 277 11.09 15.28 9.60
C TYR A 277 10.75 14.27 10.70
N ILE A 278 11.51 13.18 10.81
CA ILE A 278 11.35 12.19 11.87
C ILE A 278 11.61 12.82 13.25
N ALA A 279 12.69 13.60 13.39
CA ALA A 279 13.04 14.25 14.66
C ALA A 279 11.98 15.26 15.11
N LEU A 280 11.48 16.11 14.21
CA LEU A 280 10.40 17.06 14.49
C LEU A 280 9.14 16.35 14.95
N PHE A 281 8.73 15.29 14.24
CA PHE A 281 7.56 14.52 14.63
C PHE A 281 7.70 13.96 16.05
N LYS A 282 8.87 13.37 16.37
CA LYS A 282 9.13 12.80 17.69
C LYS A 282 9.09 13.85 18.80
N VAL A 283 9.56 15.07 18.54
CA VAL A 283 9.48 16.18 19.51
C VAL A 283 8.02 16.57 19.74
N ASP A 284 7.27 16.80 18.66
CA ASP A 284 5.88 17.28 18.74
C ASP A 284 4.93 16.23 19.33
N HIS A 285 5.26 14.94 19.17
CA HIS A 285 4.40 13.81 19.58
C HIS A 285 4.94 13.07 20.81
N LYS A 286 5.98 13.58 21.48
CA LYS A 286 6.59 12.92 22.64
C LYS A 286 5.58 12.61 23.75
N ASP A 287 4.65 13.51 23.98
CA ASP A 287 3.62 13.40 25.03
C ASP A 287 2.26 12.95 24.49
N TYR A 288 2.16 12.60 23.20
CA TYR A 288 0.91 12.18 22.58
C TYR A 288 0.56 10.73 22.91
N GLU A 289 -0.42 10.58 23.82
CA GLU A 289 -0.99 9.29 24.22
C GLU A 289 -2.47 9.21 23.81
N PRO A 290 -2.82 8.49 22.74
CA PRO A 290 -4.21 8.34 22.31
C PRO A 290 -4.99 7.56 23.36
N LYS A 291 -6.26 7.94 23.55
CA LYS A 291 -7.14 7.31 24.53
C LYS A 291 -8.24 6.55 23.82
N ILE A 292 -8.45 5.31 24.21
CA ILE A 292 -9.58 4.53 23.70
C ILE A 292 -10.74 4.60 24.69
N LYS A 293 -11.92 4.89 24.14
CA LYS A 293 -13.20 4.73 24.85
C LYS A 293 -13.67 3.28 24.68
N ILE A 294 -13.72 2.55 25.78
CA ILE A 294 -14.28 1.20 25.85
C ILE A 294 -15.65 1.33 26.52
N ILE A 295 -16.71 0.99 25.79
CA ILE A 295 -18.09 1.03 26.29
C ILE A 295 -18.67 -0.38 26.16
N ASN A 296 -18.87 -1.04 27.29
CA ASN A 296 -19.40 -2.41 27.35
C ASN A 296 -20.62 -2.51 28.28
N GLY A 297 -21.39 -3.58 28.18
CA GLY A 297 -22.55 -3.85 29.06
C GLY A 297 -23.89 -3.46 28.43
N LYS A 298 -24.97 -3.56 29.20
CA LYS A 298 -26.32 -3.25 28.74
C LYS A 298 -26.70 -1.82 29.12
N LEU A 299 -27.26 -1.07 28.18
CA LEU A 299 -27.88 0.24 28.43
C LEU A 299 -29.38 0.07 28.66
N ARG A 300 -29.95 0.80 29.64
CA ARG A 300 -31.37 0.78 30.00
C ARG A 300 -31.89 2.22 30.16
N ILE A 301 -33.16 2.45 29.83
CA ILE A 301 -33.75 3.78 29.98
C ILE A 301 -33.76 4.17 31.47
N ASN A 302 -33.42 5.43 31.77
CA ASN A 302 -33.44 6.03 33.12
C ASN A 302 -32.54 5.34 34.18
N GLN A 303 -31.45 4.69 33.76
CA GLN A 303 -30.48 4.12 34.69
C GLN A 303 -29.06 4.56 34.32
N LYS A 304 -28.16 4.61 35.30
CA LYS A 304 -26.72 4.71 35.03
C LYS A 304 -26.25 3.34 34.56
N ASN A 305 -25.96 3.21 33.26
CA ASN A 305 -25.72 1.93 32.64
C ASN A 305 -24.41 1.85 31.87
N GLY A 306 -24.02 0.60 31.61
CA GLY A 306 -22.79 0.29 30.89
C GLY A 306 -21.55 0.59 31.73
N ASN A 307 -20.43 0.17 31.18
CA ASN A 307 -19.10 0.42 31.69
C ASN A 307 -18.37 1.23 30.64
N LEU A 308 -18.35 2.56 30.82
CA LEU A 308 -17.45 3.45 30.08
C LEU A 308 -16.10 3.48 30.80
N ARG A 309 -15.05 3.06 30.10
CA ARG A 309 -13.65 3.23 30.50
C ARG A 309 -12.93 4.01 29.42
N ILE A 310 -12.18 5.03 29.82
CA ILE A 310 -11.26 5.73 28.93
C ILE A 310 -9.87 5.28 29.35
N MET A 311 -9.17 4.57 28.46
CA MET A 311 -7.86 4.00 28.77
C MET A 311 -6.82 4.52 27.78
N PRO A 312 -5.63 4.94 28.25
CA PRO A 312 -4.45 5.12 27.41
C PRO A 312 -4.14 3.88 26.57
N TYR A 313 -3.70 4.08 25.34
CA TYR A 313 -3.37 2.97 24.45
C TYR A 313 -2.22 2.11 24.99
N LYS A 314 -1.23 2.72 25.65
CA LYS A 314 -0.13 2.00 26.32
C LYS A 314 -0.62 0.96 27.33
N GLU A 315 -1.74 1.19 28.00
CA GLU A 315 -2.29 0.24 28.97
C GLU A 315 -2.88 -0.98 28.27
N ILE A 316 -3.46 -0.79 27.08
CA ILE A 316 -3.94 -1.89 26.22
C ILE A 316 -2.76 -2.72 25.71
N LEU A 317 -1.67 -2.07 25.31
CA LEU A 317 -0.44 -2.74 24.90
C LEU A 317 0.18 -3.52 26.07
N ALA A 318 0.26 -2.93 27.26
CA ALA A 318 0.78 -3.60 28.46
C ALA A 318 -0.05 -4.83 28.85
N GLN A 319 -1.38 -4.75 28.79
CA GLN A 319 -2.25 -5.91 29.02
C GLN A 319 -2.00 -7.03 27.99
N ARG A 320 -1.73 -6.68 26.73
CA ARG A 320 -1.40 -7.66 25.69
C ARG A 320 -0.04 -8.31 25.95
N ASN A 321 0.99 -7.53 26.26
CA ASN A 321 2.34 -8.05 26.56
C ASN A 321 2.31 -9.00 27.77
N ASN A 322 1.58 -8.64 28.83
CA ASN A 322 1.45 -9.48 30.02
C ASN A 322 0.65 -10.78 29.76
N ASN A 323 -0.34 -10.73 28.88
CA ASN A 323 -1.10 -11.93 28.48
C ASN A 323 -0.32 -12.83 27.50
N GLY A 324 0.63 -12.27 26.74
CA GLY A 324 1.51 -13.01 25.83
C GLY A 324 2.54 -13.89 26.56
N ASN A 325 2.99 -13.48 27.74
CA ASN A 325 3.91 -14.25 28.58
C ASN A 325 3.25 -15.43 29.32
N ASN A 326 1.92 -15.55 29.29
CA ASN A 326 1.15 -16.57 30.02
C ASN A 326 0.47 -17.61 29.11
N LYS A 327 0.90 -17.75 27.85
CA LYS A 327 0.36 -18.76 26.93
C LYS A 327 1.45 -19.58 26.26
N GLU A 328 1.90 -20.61 26.97
CA GLU A 328 2.22 -21.88 26.30
C GLU A 328 0.96 -22.39 25.57
N GLU A 329 1.22 -23.12 24.50
CA GLU A 329 0.32 -23.53 23.42
C GLU A 329 -1.11 -23.87 23.82
N GLN A 330 -2.06 -23.11 23.27
CA GLN A 330 -3.32 -23.69 22.79
C GLN A 330 -3.54 -23.18 21.38
N SER A 331 -3.30 -24.06 20.40
CA SER A 331 -3.77 -23.91 19.04
C SER A 331 -5.28 -23.68 19.08
N LEU A 332 -5.70 -22.44 18.83
CA LEU A 332 -7.09 -22.09 18.65
C LEU A 332 -7.33 -21.97 17.15
N GLU A 333 -8.22 -22.83 16.65
CA GLU A 333 -8.66 -22.88 15.27
C GLU A 333 -9.04 -21.48 14.72
N PRO A 334 -8.84 -21.26 13.40
CA PRO A 334 -9.24 -20.01 12.76
C PRO A 334 -10.71 -19.72 13.07
N ASN A 335 -10.99 -18.52 13.56
CA ASN A 335 -12.36 -18.05 13.77
C ASN A 335 -13.11 -18.10 12.42
N ALA A 336 -13.88 -19.16 12.23
CA ALA A 336 -14.91 -19.25 11.22
C ALA A 336 -15.88 -18.08 11.42
N ILE A 337 -16.21 -17.43 10.31
CA ILE A 337 -17.39 -16.59 10.19
C ILE A 337 -18.59 -17.51 10.47
N PRO A 338 -19.56 -17.15 11.32
CA PRO A 338 -20.77 -17.94 11.48
C PRO A 338 -21.46 -18.07 10.11
N ALA A 339 -21.49 -19.29 9.57
CA ALA A 339 -22.00 -19.66 8.26
C ALA A 339 -23.53 -19.65 8.15
N ASN A 340 -24.22 -18.88 8.98
CA ASN A 340 -25.67 -18.77 8.93
C ASN A 340 -26.02 -17.36 8.47
N ASP A 341 -26.23 -17.22 7.16
CA ASP A 341 -27.07 -16.22 6.47
C ASP A 341 -26.63 -15.97 5.00
N LEU A 342 -25.83 -16.85 4.42
CA LEU A 342 -25.69 -16.93 2.97
C LEU A 342 -26.49 -18.12 2.44
N PRO A 343 -27.47 -17.89 1.55
CA PRO A 343 -28.21 -18.96 0.88
C PRO A 343 -27.24 -19.98 0.25
N GLU A 344 -27.51 -21.27 0.48
CA GLU A 344 -26.64 -22.40 0.12
C GLU A 344 -26.37 -22.48 -1.40
N ASP A 345 -27.26 -21.90 -2.21
CA ASP A 345 -27.16 -21.69 -3.65
C ASP A 345 -26.07 -20.68 -4.07
N VAL A 346 -25.76 -19.66 -3.25
CA VAL A 346 -24.72 -18.66 -3.53
C VAL A 346 -23.32 -19.23 -3.30
N LEU A 347 -23.13 -20.02 -2.25
CA LEU A 347 -21.85 -20.70 -1.98
C LEU A 347 -21.57 -21.80 -3.00
N THR A 348 -22.62 -22.47 -3.49
CA THR A 348 -22.52 -23.46 -4.56
C THR A 348 -22.20 -22.80 -5.92
N ALA A 349 -22.78 -21.63 -6.20
CA ALA A 349 -22.45 -20.85 -7.40
C ALA A 349 -20.99 -20.35 -7.40
N ILE A 350 -20.49 -19.84 -6.26
CA ILE A 350 -19.11 -19.36 -6.16
C ILE A 350 -18.12 -20.54 -6.22
N GLY A 351 -18.41 -21.65 -5.54
CA GLY A 351 -17.57 -22.86 -5.58
C GLY A 351 -17.46 -23.46 -6.99
N SER A 352 -18.58 -23.54 -7.72
CA SER A 352 -18.61 -24.08 -9.09
C SER A 352 -17.86 -23.20 -10.11
N ILE A 353 -17.79 -21.88 -9.90
CA ILE A 353 -17.01 -20.97 -10.76
C ILE A 353 -15.51 -21.25 -10.60
N PHE A 354 -15.03 -21.50 -9.38
CA PHE A 354 -13.62 -21.79 -9.12
C PHE A 354 -13.20 -23.22 -9.53
N GLU A 355 -14.10 -24.21 -9.49
CA GLU A 355 -13.80 -25.55 -10.00
C GLU A 355 -13.82 -25.63 -11.53
N ASN A 356 -14.73 -24.91 -12.19
CA ASN A 356 -14.77 -24.84 -13.66
C ASN A 356 -13.55 -24.11 -14.27
N LEU A 357 -12.94 -23.19 -13.51
CA LEU A 357 -11.67 -22.56 -13.90
C LEU A 357 -10.49 -23.54 -13.78
N LYS A 358 -10.48 -24.42 -12.78
CA LYS A 358 -9.45 -25.47 -12.62
C LYS A 358 -9.54 -26.59 -13.65
N GLN A 359 -10.74 -26.93 -14.12
CA GLN A 359 -10.91 -27.98 -15.14
C GLN A 359 -10.53 -27.50 -16.55
N LYS A 360 -10.64 -26.20 -16.85
CA LYS A 360 -10.22 -25.64 -18.15
C LYS A 360 -8.70 -25.50 -18.31
N GLU A 361 -7.93 -25.48 -17.23
CA GLU A 361 -6.46 -25.50 -17.26
C GLU A 361 -5.86 -26.92 -17.36
N GLY A 362 -6.70 -27.96 -17.27
CA GLY A 362 -6.28 -29.37 -17.31
C GLY A 362 -6.49 -30.11 -18.64
N GLU A 363 -7.14 -29.50 -19.64
CA GLU A 363 -7.46 -30.16 -20.93
C GLU A 363 -6.85 -29.47 -22.18
N GLN A 364 -5.76 -28.70 -22.01
CA GLN A 364 -4.90 -28.27 -23.12
C GLN A 364 -3.41 -28.61 -22.88
N GLN A 365 -3.15 -29.89 -22.58
CA GLN A 365 -1.90 -30.55 -22.98
C GLN A 365 -2.20 -31.79 -23.80
#